data_AF-A0A957AIQ0-F1
#
_entry.id   AF-A0A957AIQ0-F1
#
_cell.length_a   1.000
_cell.length_b   1.000
_cell.length_c   1.000
_cell.angle_alpha   90.00
_cell.angle_beta   90.00
_cell.angle_gamma   90.00
#
_symmetry.space_group_name_H-M   'P 1'
#
loop_
_entity.id
_entity.type
_entity.pdbx_description
1 polymer ?
#
loop_
_entity_poly.entity_id
_entity_poly.type
_entity_poly.pdbx_seq_one_letter_code
_entity_poly.pdbx_strand_id
1 'polypeptide(L)'
;MPDLVQVQIESFEWFKQEGLRELLEEISPISDHNKKMELTFGEYRFEEPWRRLPEDLQEQGKNDPRIVEQFCRERDITYSSPLRIKAKLRVVNTETGEIREIGAGDDEDSEIFIGDFPMMTTDGTFIINGAERVVVSQLVRSPGVYFDRTTDPTTGKQVATAKLIPNRGAWLEFETSNRDVMSVKVDRKRKMPVTILLRA
;
A
#
# COMPACT_ATOMS: atom_id res chain seq x y z
N MET A 1 0.78 -27.08 -18.83
CA MET A 1 -0.29 -26.19 -18.36
C MET A 1 0.33 -25.31 -17.28
N PRO A 2 0.22 -23.97 -17.35
CA PRO A 2 0.79 -23.10 -16.31
C PRO A 2 0.01 -23.28 -15.00
N ASP A 3 0.65 -22.91 -13.88
CA ASP A 3 0.01 -22.90 -12.58
C ASP A 3 -1.03 -21.75 -12.54
N LEU A 4 -2.27 -22.09 -12.20
CA LEU A 4 -3.42 -21.18 -12.24
C LEU A 4 -3.44 -20.20 -11.06
N VAL A 5 -2.71 -20.49 -9.97
CA VAL A 5 -2.59 -19.60 -8.81
C VAL A 5 -1.29 -18.78 -8.81
N GLN A 6 -0.42 -19.01 -9.80
CA GLN A 6 0.90 -18.39 -9.91
C GLN A 6 0.84 -16.86 -9.80
N VAL A 7 -0.13 -16.21 -10.44
CA VAL A 7 -0.29 -14.74 -10.41
C VAL A 7 -0.51 -14.22 -8.98
N GLN A 8 -1.27 -14.95 -8.15
CA GLN A 8 -1.50 -14.55 -6.76
C GLN A 8 -0.22 -14.69 -5.93
N ILE A 9 0.47 -15.82 -6.09
CA ILE A 9 1.70 -16.14 -5.36
C ILE A 9 2.80 -15.15 -5.71
N GLU A 10 3.05 -14.90 -7.00
CA GLU A 10 4.07 -13.96 -7.46
C GLU A 10 3.78 -12.53 -7.03
N SER A 11 2.50 -12.10 -7.11
CA SER A 11 2.12 -10.76 -6.66
C SER A 11 2.35 -10.55 -5.16
N PHE A 12 2.07 -11.56 -4.34
CA PHE A 12 2.27 -11.48 -2.89
C PHE A 12 3.76 -11.55 -2.53
N GLU A 13 4.55 -12.37 -3.24
CA GLU A 13 6.00 -12.44 -3.04
C GLU A 13 6.67 -11.11 -3.41
N TRP A 14 6.29 -10.50 -4.53
CA TRP A 14 6.76 -9.17 -4.91
C TRP A 14 6.43 -8.13 -3.84
N PHE A 15 5.20 -8.14 -3.29
CA PHE A 15 4.82 -7.22 -2.23
C PHE A 15 5.72 -7.37 -0.98
N LYS A 16 5.97 -8.62 -0.56
CA LYS A 16 6.83 -8.91 0.61
C LYS A 16 8.29 -8.52 0.38
N GLN A 17 8.82 -8.65 -0.83
CA GLN A 17 10.25 -8.45 -1.09
C GLN A 17 10.59 -7.02 -1.51
N GLU A 18 9.74 -6.41 -2.33
CA GLU A 18 10.01 -5.11 -2.98
C GLU A 18 8.95 -4.07 -2.61
N GLY A 19 7.66 -4.41 -2.71
CA GLY A 19 6.59 -3.43 -2.52
C GLY A 19 6.58 -2.76 -1.15
N LEU A 20 6.85 -3.52 -0.08
CA LEU A 20 6.96 -2.94 1.27
C LEU A 20 8.23 -2.09 1.43
N ARG A 21 9.35 -2.48 0.80
CA ARG A 21 10.58 -1.67 0.79
C ARG A 21 10.35 -0.32 0.12
N GLU A 22 9.79 -0.33 -1.09
CA GLU A 22 9.46 0.89 -1.84
C GLU A 22 8.56 1.84 -1.03
N LEU A 23 7.57 1.29 -0.32
CA LEU A 23 6.68 2.07 0.54
C LEU A 23 7.43 2.70 1.73
N LEU A 24 8.29 1.94 2.40
CA LEU A 24 9.06 2.43 3.55
C LEU A 24 10.07 3.51 3.14
N GLU A 25 10.66 3.37 1.96
CA GLU A 25 11.53 4.39 1.35
C GLU A 25 10.73 5.65 0.96
N GLU A 26 9.52 5.50 0.39
CA GLU A 26 8.66 6.63 -0.01
C GLU A 26 8.31 7.53 1.18
N ILE A 27 8.03 6.93 2.35
CA ILE A 27 7.62 7.68 3.54
C ILE A 27 8.80 8.15 4.41
N SER A 28 10.02 7.69 4.14
CA SER A 28 11.20 7.99 4.95
C SER A 28 12.07 9.11 4.36
N PRO A 29 12.68 9.97 5.19
CA PRO A 29 12.49 10.06 6.64
C PRO A 29 11.21 10.81 7.01
N ILE A 30 10.62 10.45 8.15
CA ILE A 30 9.51 11.19 8.76
C ILE A 30 10.10 12.23 9.71
N SER A 31 9.96 13.51 9.38
CA SER A 31 10.40 14.61 10.24
C SER A 31 9.23 15.22 11.03
N ASP A 32 9.51 15.65 12.27
CA ASP A 32 8.56 16.45 13.04
C ASP A 32 8.42 17.88 12.49
N HIS A 33 7.37 18.58 12.92
CA HIS A 33 7.07 19.94 12.45
C HIS A 33 8.22 20.92 12.68
N ASN A 34 8.97 20.76 13.77
CA ASN A 34 10.07 21.65 14.15
C ASN A 34 11.45 21.17 13.66
N LYS A 35 11.52 20.08 12.89
CA LYS A 35 12.75 19.42 12.42
C LYS A 35 13.76 19.09 13.55
N LYS A 36 13.26 18.84 14.75
CA LYS A 36 14.02 18.38 15.92
C LYS A 36 14.13 16.85 15.96
N MET A 37 13.19 16.14 15.35
CA MET A 37 13.13 14.69 15.34
C MET A 37 12.95 14.18 13.92
N GLU A 38 13.72 13.15 13.58
CA GLU A 38 13.69 12.51 12.27
C GLU A 38 13.71 11.00 12.47
N LEU A 39 12.66 10.32 12.00
CA LEU A 39 12.52 8.88 12.05
C LEU A 39 12.80 8.30 10.65
N THR A 40 13.77 7.41 10.58
CA THR A 40 14.15 6.72 9.35
C THR A 40 13.87 5.24 9.51
N PHE A 41 13.09 4.65 8.59
CA PHE A 41 12.90 3.22 8.52
C PHE A 41 14.06 2.56 7.75
N GLY A 42 14.47 1.39 8.22
CA GLY A 42 15.48 0.55 7.59
C GLY A 42 14.89 -0.78 7.13
N GLU A 43 15.68 -1.83 7.29
CA GLU A 43 15.28 -3.19 6.92
C GLU A 43 14.07 -3.65 7.73
N TYR A 44 13.23 -4.47 7.09
CA TYR A 44 12.11 -5.15 7.73
C TYR A 44 12.26 -6.67 7.61
N ARG A 45 11.64 -7.38 8.54
CA ARG A 45 11.50 -8.83 8.49
C ARG A 45 10.12 -9.26 8.96
N PHE A 46 9.60 -10.27 8.30
CA PHE A 46 8.44 -11.04 8.74
C PHE A 46 8.94 -12.16 9.65
N GLU A 47 8.44 -12.25 10.87
CA GLU A 47 8.70 -13.39 11.73
C GLU A 47 8.01 -14.65 11.19
N GLU A 48 8.53 -15.81 11.53
CA GLU A 48 7.96 -17.06 11.03
C GLU A 48 6.54 -17.32 11.58
N PRO A 49 5.54 -17.62 10.73
CA PRO A 49 4.15 -17.84 11.17
C PRO A 49 3.99 -18.96 12.20
N TRP A 50 4.82 -20.01 12.14
CA TRP A 50 4.78 -21.14 13.07
C TRP A 50 5.12 -20.75 14.51
N ARG A 51 5.73 -19.59 14.76
CA ARG A 51 5.97 -19.09 16.13
C ARG A 51 4.69 -18.85 16.93
N ARG A 52 3.54 -18.74 16.25
CA ARG A 52 2.23 -18.61 16.89
C ARG A 52 1.68 -19.94 17.41
N LEU A 53 2.26 -21.06 17.00
CA LEU A 53 1.86 -22.38 17.49
C LEU A 53 2.30 -22.59 18.95
N PRO A 54 1.53 -23.39 19.71
CA PRO A 54 2.00 -23.99 20.96
C PRO A 54 3.37 -24.67 20.78
N GLU A 55 4.24 -24.60 21.80
CA GLU A 55 5.63 -25.10 21.73
C GLU A 55 5.75 -26.54 21.23
N ASP A 56 4.79 -27.40 21.58
CA ASP A 56 4.71 -28.81 21.17
C ASP A 56 4.44 -29.01 19.67
N LEU A 57 3.88 -27.99 19.00
CA LEU A 57 3.57 -28.02 17.57
C LEU A 57 4.54 -27.17 16.73
N GLN A 58 5.40 -26.36 17.34
CA GLN A 58 6.30 -25.45 16.60
C GLN A 58 7.29 -26.20 15.71
N GLU A 59 7.87 -27.31 16.17
CA GLU A 59 8.80 -28.10 15.36
C GLU A 59 8.11 -28.68 14.12
N GLN A 60 6.85 -29.10 14.26
CA GLN A 60 6.07 -29.60 13.14
C GLN A 60 5.70 -28.47 12.18
N GLY A 61 5.22 -27.32 12.69
CA GLY A 61 4.87 -26.16 11.87
C GLY A 61 6.06 -25.52 11.15
N LYS A 62 7.28 -25.68 11.67
CA LYS A 62 8.51 -25.28 10.98
C LYS A 62 8.79 -26.16 9.75
N ASN A 63 8.44 -27.44 9.81
CA ASN A 63 8.67 -28.39 8.72
C ASN A 63 7.54 -28.40 7.68
N ASP A 64 6.29 -28.15 8.11
CA ASP A 64 5.12 -28.07 7.24
C ASP A 64 4.24 -26.86 7.59
N PRO A 65 4.19 -25.80 6.74
CA PRO A 65 3.39 -24.62 6.99
C PRO A 65 1.88 -24.91 7.08
N ARG A 66 1.40 -26.01 6.48
CA ARG A 66 -0.02 -26.40 6.52
C ARG A 66 -0.52 -26.69 7.92
N ILE A 67 0.38 -27.06 8.84
CA ILE A 67 0.04 -27.30 10.24
C ILE A 67 -0.37 -25.97 10.90
N VAL A 68 0.36 -24.89 10.62
CA VAL A 68 0.02 -23.55 11.11
C VAL A 68 -1.31 -23.10 10.52
N GLU A 69 -1.49 -23.31 9.22
CA GLU A 69 -2.73 -22.97 8.52
C GLU A 69 -3.95 -23.71 9.12
N GLN A 70 -3.84 -25.03 9.34
CA GLN A 70 -4.90 -25.82 9.96
C GLN A 70 -5.21 -25.36 11.39
N PHE A 71 -4.17 -25.12 12.20
CA PHE A 71 -4.34 -24.57 13.54
C PHE A 71 -5.10 -23.23 13.50
N CYS A 72 -4.78 -22.36 12.55
CA CYS A 72 -5.50 -21.09 12.39
C CYS A 72 -6.98 -21.28 12.01
N ARG A 73 -7.29 -22.24 11.13
CA ARG A 73 -8.67 -22.60 10.78
C ARG A 73 -9.45 -23.12 11.99
N GLU A 74 -8.87 -24.04 12.76
CA GLU A 74 -9.54 -24.67 13.92
C GLU A 74 -9.73 -23.73 15.11
N ARG A 75 -8.87 -22.72 15.24
CA ARG A 75 -8.89 -21.75 16.35
C ARG A 75 -9.60 -20.44 16.02
N ASP A 76 -10.20 -20.32 14.85
CA ASP A 76 -10.84 -19.09 14.37
C ASP A 76 -9.92 -17.85 14.37
N ILE A 77 -8.62 -18.06 14.13
CA ILE A 77 -7.61 -16.98 14.10
C ILE A 77 -7.09 -16.72 12.69
N THR A 78 -6.42 -15.58 12.50
CA THR A 78 -5.83 -15.19 11.21
C THR A 78 -4.43 -15.78 11.05
N TYR A 79 -4.19 -16.46 9.91
CA TYR A 79 -2.85 -16.90 9.52
C TYR A 79 -2.00 -15.69 9.14
N SER A 80 -1.04 -15.35 10.00
CA SER A 80 -0.31 -14.08 9.94
C SER A 80 1.11 -14.21 10.50
N SER A 81 1.96 -13.26 10.11
CA SER A 81 3.33 -13.11 10.55
C SER A 81 3.52 -11.75 11.22
N PRO A 82 4.15 -11.68 12.41
CA PRO A 82 4.61 -10.41 12.98
C PRO A 82 5.60 -9.69 12.06
N LEU A 83 5.29 -8.45 11.68
CA LEU A 83 6.18 -7.57 10.92
C LEU A 83 7.01 -6.71 11.87
N ARG A 84 8.34 -6.80 11.74
CA ARG A 84 9.30 -5.96 12.45
C ARG A 84 10.10 -5.11 11.48
N ILE A 85 10.39 -3.88 11.88
CA ILE A 85 11.13 -2.91 11.07
C ILE A 85 12.21 -2.26 11.95
N LYS A 86 13.46 -2.25 11.48
CA LYS A 86 14.52 -1.46 12.10
C LYS A 86 14.22 0.01 11.91
N ALA A 87 14.29 0.80 12.97
CA ALA A 87 14.06 2.24 12.87
C ALA A 87 15.13 3.02 13.62
N LYS A 88 15.58 4.12 13.01
CA LYS A 88 16.55 5.05 13.59
C LYS A 88 15.84 6.37 13.88
N LEU A 89 15.85 6.79 15.14
CA LEU A 89 15.34 8.08 15.56
C LEU A 89 16.50 9.02 15.84
N ARG A 90 16.64 10.07 15.02
CA ARG A 90 17.59 11.16 15.23
C ARG A 90 16.90 12.31 15.93
N VAL A 91 17.43 12.71 17.09
CA VAL A 91 16.93 13.81 17.91
C VAL A 91 17.98 14.90 18.01
N VAL A 92 17.62 16.12 17.65
CA VAL A 92 18.48 17.31 17.73
C VAL A 92 18.04 18.14 18.93
N ASN A 93 18.93 18.29 19.91
CA ASN A 93 18.71 19.21 21.01
C ASN A 93 19.04 20.65 20.56
N THR A 94 18.02 21.50 20.48
CA THR A 94 18.17 22.89 20.04
C THR A 94 18.91 23.79 21.03
N GLU A 95 19.02 23.40 22.30
CA GLU A 95 19.69 24.18 23.34
C GLU A 95 21.19 23.84 23.44
N THR A 96 21.55 22.57 23.34
CA THR A 96 22.95 22.10 23.43
C THR A 96 23.62 21.89 22.08
N GLY A 97 22.84 21.82 20.99
CA GLY A 97 23.33 21.44 19.66
C GLY A 97 23.68 19.95 19.53
N GLU A 98 23.46 19.15 20.57
CA GLU A 98 23.75 17.72 20.56
C GLU A 98 22.78 16.96 19.66
N ILE A 99 23.33 16.04 18.87
CA ILE A 99 22.57 15.10 18.05
C ILE A 99 22.65 13.74 18.73
N ARG A 100 21.50 13.18 19.08
CA ARG A 100 21.39 11.83 19.63
C ARG A 100 20.67 10.94 18.63
N GLU A 101 21.28 9.83 18.29
CA GLU A 101 20.65 8.78 17.50
C GLU A 101 20.25 7.62 18.41
N ILE A 102 18.98 7.19 18.33
CA ILE A 102 18.42 6.06 19.07
C ILE A 102 18.07 4.98 18.04
N GLY A 103 18.46 3.73 18.32
CA GLY A 103 18.26 2.60 17.39
C GLY A 103 19.28 2.50 16.25
N ALA A 104 20.42 3.20 16.36
CA ALA A 104 21.44 3.27 15.30
C ALA A 104 22.39 2.05 15.20
N GLY A 105 22.27 1.07 16.11
CA GLY A 105 23.07 -0.15 16.12
C GLY A 105 22.45 -1.32 15.35
N ASP A 106 23.23 -2.38 15.12
CA ASP A 106 22.77 -3.64 14.51
C ASP A 106 22.07 -4.58 15.52
N ASP A 107 21.78 -4.09 16.73
CA ASP A 107 21.13 -4.86 17.78
C ASP A 107 19.66 -5.13 17.43
N GLU A 108 19.17 -6.34 17.74
CA GLU A 108 17.76 -6.71 17.54
C GLU A 108 16.79 -5.79 18.32
N ASP A 109 17.27 -5.12 19.37
CA ASP A 109 16.50 -4.12 20.14
C ASP A 109 16.16 -2.85 19.33
N SER A 110 16.74 -2.67 18.14
CA SER A 110 16.41 -1.57 17.21
C SER A 110 15.16 -1.86 16.36
N GLU A 111 14.61 -3.09 16.43
CA GLU A 111 13.44 -3.49 15.67
C GLU A 111 12.13 -3.16 16.39
N ILE A 112 11.29 -2.39 15.71
CA ILE A 112 9.95 -2.06 16.18
C ILE A 112 8.96 -3.05 15.59
N PHE A 113 8.11 -3.63 16.44
CA PHE A 113 6.95 -4.39 15.99
C PHE A 113 5.88 -3.45 15.44
N ILE A 114 5.52 -3.61 14.17
CA ILE A 114 4.53 -2.77 13.48
C ILE A 114 3.13 -3.38 13.52
N GLY A 115 3.03 -4.72 13.54
CA GLY A 115 1.76 -5.42 13.56
C GLY A 115 1.86 -6.81 12.94
N ASP A 116 0.75 -7.55 13.03
CA ASP A 116 0.61 -8.84 12.37
C ASP A 116 0.13 -8.65 10.93
N PHE A 117 0.84 -9.25 9.98
CA PHE A 117 0.53 -9.19 8.56
C PHE A 117 -0.07 -10.52 8.09
N PRO A 118 -1.26 -10.55 7.47
CA PRO A 118 -1.83 -11.79 6.93
C PRO A 118 -0.91 -12.44 5.90
N MET A 119 -0.67 -13.74 6.05
CA MET A 119 0.21 -14.50 5.17
C MET A 119 -0.61 -15.33 4.18
N MET A 120 -0.08 -15.47 2.97
CA MET A 120 -0.66 -16.33 1.95
C MET A 120 -0.35 -17.81 2.27
N THR A 121 -1.36 -18.67 2.13
CA THR A 121 -1.22 -20.13 2.32
C THR A 121 -0.49 -20.78 1.15
N THR A 122 -0.14 -22.06 1.27
CA THR A 122 0.46 -22.84 0.16
C THR A 122 -0.41 -22.89 -1.10
N ASP A 123 -1.71 -22.61 -0.95
CA ASP A 123 -2.71 -22.72 -2.01
C ASP A 123 -3.09 -21.36 -2.62
N GLY A 124 -2.41 -20.27 -2.23
CA GLY A 124 -2.65 -18.93 -2.77
C GLY A 124 -3.86 -18.21 -2.15
N THR A 125 -4.28 -18.63 -0.96
CA THR A 125 -5.43 -18.03 -0.21
C THR A 125 -4.95 -17.37 1.08
N PHE A 126 -5.85 -16.76 1.84
CA PHE A 126 -5.60 -16.19 3.16
C PHE A 126 -6.59 -16.75 4.16
N ILE A 127 -6.13 -17.11 5.36
CA ILE A 127 -7.02 -17.49 6.47
C ILE A 127 -7.22 -16.26 7.35
N ILE A 128 -8.44 -15.71 7.34
CA ILE A 128 -8.83 -14.53 8.10
C ILE A 128 -9.92 -14.92 9.09
N ASN A 129 -9.60 -14.87 10.39
CA ASN A 129 -10.49 -15.30 11.48
C ASN A 129 -11.04 -16.73 11.23
N GLY A 130 -10.15 -17.68 10.98
CA GLY A 130 -10.50 -19.09 10.69
C GLY A 130 -11.03 -19.37 9.28
N ALA A 131 -11.51 -18.36 8.57
CA ALA A 131 -12.14 -18.53 7.26
C ALA A 131 -11.17 -18.28 6.11
N GLU A 132 -11.23 -19.11 5.07
CA GLU A 132 -10.47 -18.88 3.83
C GLU A 132 -11.05 -17.72 3.01
N ARG A 133 -10.14 -16.90 2.50
CA ARG A 133 -10.41 -15.71 1.70
C ARG A 133 -9.45 -15.69 0.51
N VAL A 134 -9.93 -15.18 -0.62
CA VAL A 134 -9.13 -14.96 -1.81
C VAL A 134 -9.18 -13.49 -2.16
N VAL A 135 -8.03 -12.92 -2.50
CA VAL A 135 -7.94 -11.57 -3.06
C VAL A 135 -8.16 -11.67 -4.56
N VAL A 136 -9.23 -11.04 -5.05
CA VAL A 136 -9.55 -11.06 -6.48
C VAL A 136 -8.80 -9.95 -7.20
N SER A 137 -8.08 -10.30 -8.26
CA SER A 137 -7.41 -9.32 -9.13
C SER A 137 -8.44 -8.36 -9.72
N GLN A 138 -8.20 -7.06 -9.53
CA GLN A 138 -9.07 -6.01 -10.06
C GLN A 138 -8.51 -5.47 -11.38
N LEU A 139 -9.38 -5.27 -12.36
CA LEU A 139 -9.05 -4.53 -13.57
C LEU A 139 -9.48 -3.07 -13.39
N VAL A 140 -8.51 -2.19 -13.18
CA VAL A 140 -8.71 -0.75 -13.02
C VAL A 140 -8.04 0.02 -14.16
N ARG A 141 -8.50 1.25 -14.42
CA ARG A 141 -7.85 2.13 -15.40
C ARG A 141 -6.47 2.54 -14.88
N SER A 142 -5.46 2.49 -15.74
CA SER A 142 -4.13 2.98 -15.39
C SER A 142 -4.15 4.50 -15.15
N PRO A 143 -3.30 5.02 -14.26
CA PRO A 143 -3.07 6.46 -14.16
C PRO A 143 -2.63 7.03 -15.51
N GLY A 144 -3.12 8.21 -15.87
CA GLY A 144 -2.81 8.85 -17.15
C GLY A 144 -3.85 9.85 -17.62
N VAL A 145 -3.74 10.24 -18.89
CA VAL A 145 -4.65 11.17 -19.54
C VAL A 145 -5.48 10.41 -20.58
N TYR A 146 -6.80 10.47 -20.44
CA TYR A 146 -7.74 9.84 -21.33
C TYR A 146 -8.53 10.90 -22.08
N PHE A 147 -8.55 10.82 -23.40
CA PHE A 147 -9.35 11.70 -24.25
C PHE A 147 -10.54 10.95 -24.81
N ASP A 148 -11.69 11.62 -24.86
CA ASP A 148 -12.91 11.07 -25.46
C ASP A 148 -13.64 12.17 -26.22
N ARG A 149 -14.43 11.79 -27.22
CA ARG A 149 -15.19 12.69 -28.07
C ARG A 149 -16.58 12.12 -28.30
N THR A 150 -17.59 12.86 -27.91
CA THR A 150 -19.00 12.45 -28.04
C THR A 150 -19.79 13.50 -28.79
N THR A 151 -20.86 13.07 -29.46
CA THR A 151 -21.77 13.99 -30.14
C THR A 151 -22.82 14.48 -29.17
N ASP A 152 -22.91 15.79 -28.97
CA ASP A 152 -23.96 16.42 -28.17
C ASP A 152 -25.32 16.11 -28.81
N PRO A 153 -26.24 15.44 -28.08
CA PRO A 153 -27.48 14.93 -28.67
C PRO A 153 -28.47 16.04 -29.06
N THR A 154 -28.29 17.26 -28.54
CA THR A 154 -29.21 18.38 -28.81
C THR A 154 -28.76 19.16 -30.05
N THR A 155 -27.46 19.37 -30.18
CA THR A 155 -26.88 20.25 -31.21
C THR A 155 -26.21 19.48 -32.35
N GLY A 156 -25.96 18.18 -32.20
CA GLY A 156 -25.17 17.38 -33.14
C GLY A 156 -23.69 17.74 -33.16
N LYS A 157 -23.25 18.67 -32.29
CA LYS A 157 -21.87 19.15 -32.24
C LYS A 157 -20.99 18.15 -31.49
N GLN A 158 -19.77 17.96 -31.97
CA GLN A 158 -18.79 17.14 -31.26
C GLN A 158 -18.26 17.89 -30.03
N VAL A 159 -18.45 17.31 -28.85
CA VAL A 159 -17.87 17.76 -27.58
C VAL A 159 -16.73 16.82 -27.18
N ALA A 160 -15.65 17.40 -26.66
CA ALA A 160 -14.45 16.68 -26.28
C ALA A 160 -14.33 16.69 -24.75
N THR A 161 -13.81 15.58 -24.21
CA THR A 161 -13.49 15.47 -22.78
C THR A 161 -12.07 14.94 -22.61
N ALA A 162 -11.41 15.38 -21.54
CA ALA A 162 -10.13 14.84 -21.11
C ALA A 162 -10.18 14.51 -19.62
N LYS A 163 -9.71 13.34 -19.21
CA LYS A 163 -9.63 12.93 -17.81
C LYS A 163 -8.18 12.69 -17.44
N LEU A 164 -7.68 13.44 -16.48
CA LEU A 164 -6.42 13.19 -15.81
C LEU A 164 -6.71 12.36 -14.55
N ILE A 165 -6.32 11.08 -14.60
CA ILE A 165 -6.49 10.12 -13.51
C ILE A 165 -5.11 9.96 -12.85
N PRO A 166 -4.90 10.48 -11.63
CA PRO A 166 -3.64 10.31 -10.92
C PRO A 166 -3.56 8.92 -10.28
N ASN A 167 -2.35 8.50 -9.91
CA ASN A 167 -2.14 7.30 -9.09
C ASN A 167 -2.67 7.50 -7.65
N ARG A 168 -2.44 8.68 -7.07
CA ARG A 168 -3.00 9.13 -5.79
C ARG A 168 -3.46 10.59 -5.92
N GLY A 169 -4.63 10.92 -5.37
CA GLY A 169 -5.15 12.30 -5.31
C GLY A 169 -6.35 12.58 -6.20
N ALA A 170 -6.62 13.88 -6.41
CA ALA A 170 -7.84 14.37 -7.05
C ALA A 170 -7.82 14.19 -8.58
N TRP A 171 -8.95 13.72 -9.13
CA TRP A 171 -9.13 13.61 -10.58
C TRP A 171 -9.39 14.99 -11.18
N LEU A 172 -8.80 15.28 -12.35
CA LEU A 172 -9.18 16.45 -13.14
C LEU A 172 -9.94 16.00 -14.38
N GLU A 173 -11.15 16.55 -14.55
CA GLU A 173 -11.98 16.28 -15.72
C GLU A 173 -12.21 17.57 -16.49
N PHE A 174 -11.76 17.61 -17.73
CA PHE A 174 -11.95 18.71 -18.66
C PHE A 174 -13.05 18.34 -19.66
N GLU A 175 -13.88 19.30 -20.00
CA GLU A 175 -14.94 19.13 -20.99
C GLU A 175 -15.16 20.42 -21.78
N THR A 176 -15.43 20.27 -23.08
CA THR A 176 -15.95 21.35 -23.92
C THR A 176 -17.47 21.27 -23.98
N SER A 177 -18.12 22.42 -23.99
CA SER A 177 -19.57 22.53 -24.18
C SER A 177 -19.94 22.85 -25.63
N ASN A 178 -21.21 22.71 -25.97
CA ASN A 178 -21.74 23.11 -27.28
C ASN A 178 -21.55 24.61 -27.60
N ARG A 179 -21.34 25.44 -26.57
CA ARG A 179 -21.03 26.88 -26.67
C ARG A 179 -19.53 27.20 -26.76
N ASP A 180 -18.68 26.21 -27.04
CA ASP A 180 -17.21 26.35 -27.12
C ASP A 180 -16.57 26.84 -25.81
N VAL A 181 -17.25 26.64 -24.68
CA VAL A 181 -16.68 26.93 -23.35
C VAL A 181 -16.02 25.67 -22.82
N MET A 182 -14.75 25.80 -22.41
CA MET A 182 -14.00 24.75 -21.72
C MET A 182 -14.15 24.89 -20.20
N SER A 183 -14.53 23.79 -19.56
CA SER A 183 -14.72 23.71 -18.11
C SER A 183 -13.86 22.60 -17.51
N VAL A 184 -13.59 22.71 -16.22
CA VAL A 184 -12.91 21.71 -15.40
C VAL A 184 -13.76 21.33 -14.19
N LYS A 185 -13.68 20.06 -13.79
CA LYS A 185 -14.13 19.56 -12.49
C LYS A 185 -12.93 18.97 -11.77
N VAL A 186 -12.79 19.32 -10.50
CA VAL A 186 -11.80 18.71 -9.59
C VAL A 186 -12.56 17.71 -8.72
N ASP A 187 -12.12 16.45 -8.72
CA ASP A 187 -12.67 15.37 -7.88
C ASP A 187 -14.20 15.20 -8.03
N ARG A 188 -14.68 15.23 -9.28
CA ARG A 188 -16.11 15.12 -9.64
C ARG A 188 -17.02 16.19 -9.00
N LYS A 189 -16.45 17.29 -8.48
CA LYS A 189 -17.20 18.42 -7.94
C LYS A 189 -17.78 19.31 -9.05
N ARG A 190 -18.28 20.49 -8.66
CA ARG A 190 -18.93 21.46 -9.55
C ARG A 190 -18.02 21.86 -10.71
N LYS A 191 -18.63 22.01 -11.90
CA LYS A 191 -17.99 22.58 -13.08
C LYS A 191 -17.56 24.03 -12.83
N MET A 192 -16.33 24.34 -13.21
CA MET A 192 -15.76 25.68 -13.16
C MET A 192 -15.12 26.01 -14.51
N PRO A 193 -15.11 27.28 -14.96
CA PRO A 193 -14.33 27.66 -16.13
C PRO A 193 -12.87 27.26 -15.97
N VAL A 194 -12.26 26.70 -17.02
CA VAL A 194 -10.86 26.25 -16.98
C VAL A 194 -9.89 27.38 -16.60
N THR A 195 -10.25 28.61 -16.92
CA THR A 195 -9.49 29.82 -16.58
C THR A 195 -9.33 30.04 -15.09
N ILE A 196 -10.21 29.50 -14.23
CA ILE A 196 -10.05 29.57 -12.78
C ILE A 196 -8.86 28.71 -12.35
N LEU A 197 -8.73 27.50 -12.90
CA LEU A 197 -7.59 26.62 -12.62
C LEU A 197 -6.28 27.22 -13.10
N LEU A 198 -6.28 27.87 -14.27
CA LEU A 198 -5.08 28.50 -14.84
C LEU A 198 -4.61 29.77 -14.11
N ARG A 199 -5.47 30.36 -13.27
CA ARG A 199 -5.14 31.55 -12.45
C ARG A 199 -4.68 31.20 -11.04
N ALA A 200 -4.87 29.95 -10.61
CA ALA A 200 -4.55 29.49 -9.27
C ALA A 200 -3.04 29.35 -9.05
#